data_AF-A0A259HTH5-F1
#
_entry.id   AF-A0A259HTH5-F1
#
_cell.length_a   1.000
_cell.length_b   1.000
_cell.length_c   1.000
_cell.angle_alpha   90.00
_cell.angle_beta   90.00
_cell.angle_gamma   90.00
#
_symmetry.space_group_name_H-M   'P 1'
#
loop_
_entity.id
_entity.type
_entity.pdbx_description
1 polymer ?
#
loop_
_entity_poly.entity_id
_entity_poly.type
_entity_poly.pdbx_seq_one_letter_code
_entity_poly.pdbx_strand_id
1 'polypeptide(L)' 'MSEDSVLAGYRQSIDNIDAAMIHILAERFRITQAVGAYKATNKLPASDPGREERQITRLRKLAEDAKLDPEFSEK' A
#
# COMPACT_ATOMS: atom_id res chain seq x y z
N MET A 1 18.54 1.67 33.81
CA MET A 1 17.77 0.46 33.47
C MET A 1 18.34 -0.07 32.17
N SER A 2 18.80 -1.33 32.13
CA SER A 2 19.24 -1.94 30.87
C SER A 2 18.05 -2.03 29.93
N GLU A 3 18.22 -1.55 28.71
CA GLU A 3 17.23 -1.65 27.65
C GLU A 3 16.91 -3.12 27.38
N ASP A 4 15.63 -3.46 27.23
CA ASP A 4 15.20 -4.83 26.93
C ASP A 4 15.61 -5.17 25.49
N SER A 5 16.65 -6.00 25.37
CA SER A 5 17.23 -6.40 24.09
C SER A 5 16.23 -7.09 23.14
N VAL A 6 15.21 -7.78 23.66
CA VAL A 6 14.20 -8.45 22.83
C VAL A 6 13.27 -7.40 22.23
N LEU A 7 12.79 -6.46 23.05
CA LEU A 7 11.95 -5.36 22.60
C LEU A 7 12.68 -4.47 21.57
N ALA A 8 13.96 -4.19 21.80
CA ALA A 8 14.79 -3.46 20.85
C ALA A 8 14.90 -4.17 19.49
N GLY A 9 15.06 -5.50 19.50
CA GLY A 9 15.07 -6.31 18.27
C GLY A 9 13.75 -6.28 17.49
N TYR A 10 12.61 -6.33 18.18
CA TYR A 10 11.30 -6.17 17.53
C TYR A 10 11.12 -4.78 16.92
N ARG A 11 11.52 -3.72 17.62
CA ARG A 11 11.46 -2.35 17.10
C ARG A 11 12.32 -2.15 15.86
N GLN A 12 13.54 -2.67 15.88
CA GLN A 12 14.41 -2.62 14.70
C GLN A 12 13.80 -3.31 13.47
N SER A 13 13.07 -4.41 13.70
CA SER A 13 12.36 -5.12 12.62
C SER A 13 11.18 -4.32 12.08
N ILE A 14 10.44 -3.63 12.95
CA ILE A 14 9.37 -2.69 12.57
C ILE A 14 9.94 -1.55 11.72
N ASP A 15 11.02 -0.90 12.19
CA ASP A 15 11.66 0.21 11.47
C ASP A 15 12.12 -0.20 10.06
N ASN A 16 12.64 -1.43 9.92
CA ASN A 16 13.05 -1.97 8.63
C ASN A 16 11.86 -2.21 7.69
N ILE A 17 10.72 -2.68 8.22
CA ILE A 17 9.48 -2.87 7.46
C ILE A 17 8.95 -1.51 7.00
N ASP A 18 8.92 -0.52 7.88
CA ASP A 18 8.43 0.83 7.58
C ASP A 18 9.28 1.49 6.47
N ALA A 19 10.60 1.36 6.54
CA ALA A 19 11.50 1.83 5.48
C ALA A 19 11.19 1.18 4.13
N ALA A 20 10.97 -0.15 4.10
CA ALA A 20 10.59 -0.85 2.88
C ALA A 20 9.22 -0.40 2.35
N MET A 21 8.24 -0.18 3.24
CA MET A 21 6.91 0.32 2.88
C MET A 21 6.98 1.70 2.21
N ILE A 22 7.81 2.61 2.71
CA ILE A 22 8.00 3.94 2.10
C ILE A 22 8.53 3.82 0.67
N HIS A 23 9.51 2.96 0.43
CA HIS A 23 10.03 2.76 -0.93
C HIS A 23 8.97 2.18 -1.88
N ILE A 24 8.18 1.21 -1.42
CA ILE A 24 7.10 0.61 -2.21
C ILE A 24 6.02 1.65 -2.54
N LEU A 25 5.62 2.47 -1.55
CA LEU A 25 4.63 3.53 -1.76
C LEU A 25 5.14 4.59 -2.74
N ALA A 26 6.41 5.01 -2.62
CA ALA A 26 7.02 5.96 -3.55
C ALA A 26 6.96 5.46 -5.00
N GLU A 27 7.30 4.18 -5.22
CA GLU A 27 7.22 3.57 -6.55
C GLU A 27 5.78 3.47 -7.05
N ARG A 28 4.84 3.08 -6.17
CA ARG A 28 3.42 3.07 -6.50
C ARG A 28 2.93 4.46 -6.94
N PHE A 29 3.32 5.52 -6.24
CA PHE A 29 2.97 6.89 -6.62
C PHE A 29 3.54 7.27 -7.99
N ARG A 30 4.81 6.95 -8.24
CA ARG A 30 5.44 7.18 -9.54
C ARG A 30 4.65 6.51 -10.68
N ILE A 31 4.20 5.28 -10.47
CA ILE A 31 3.38 4.55 -11.45
C ILE A 31 2.00 5.21 -11.62
N THR A 32 1.32 5.63 -10.55
CA THR A 32 0.02 6.32 -10.67
C THR A 32 0.11 7.62 -11.45
N GLN A 33 1.20 8.38 -11.30
CA GLN A 33 1.47 9.57 -12.11
C GLN A 33 1.66 9.22 -13.59
N ALA A 34 2.43 8.17 -13.89
CA ALA A 34 2.61 7.69 -15.26
C ALA A 34 1.28 7.22 -15.88
N VAL A 35 0.42 6.53 -15.13
CA VAL A 35 -0.93 6.15 -15.57
C VAL A 35 -1.77 7.39 -15.87
N GLY A 36 -1.74 8.40 -15.01
CA GLY A 36 -2.44 9.67 -15.22
C GLY A 36 -1.99 10.38 -16.50
N ALA A 37 -0.67 10.50 -16.69
CA ALA A 37 -0.09 11.08 -17.90
C ALA A 37 -0.50 10.30 -19.16
N TYR A 38 -0.40 8.97 -19.12
CA TYR A 38 -0.80 8.10 -20.23
C TYR A 38 -2.28 8.27 -20.57
N LYS A 39 -3.17 8.28 -19.57
CA LYS A 39 -4.61 8.49 -19.78
C LYS A 39 -4.88 9.85 -20.44
N ALA A 40 -4.23 10.91 -19.96
CA ALA A 40 -4.37 12.25 -20.52
C ALA A 40 -3.91 12.31 -21.99
N THR A 41 -2.73 11.76 -22.31
CA THR A 41 -2.21 11.71 -23.69
C THR A 41 -3.14 10.96 -24.64
N ASN A 42 -3.75 9.87 -24.16
CA ASN A 42 -4.62 9.01 -24.97
C ASN A 42 -6.11 9.39 -24.89
N LYS A 43 -6.45 10.52 -24.25
CA LYS A 43 -7.84 10.98 -24.05
C LYS A 43 -8.73 9.92 -23.38
N LEU A 44 -8.16 9.12 -22.49
CA LEU A 44 -8.88 8.12 -21.70
C LEU A 44 -9.50 8.79 -20.45
N PRO A 45 -10.62 8.26 -19.93
CA PRO A 45 -11.26 8.79 -18.73
C PRO A 45 -10.35 8.66 -17.50
N ALA A 46 -10.35 9.72 -16.67
CA ALA A 46 -9.56 9.77 -15.44
C ALA A 46 -9.99 8.70 -14.44
N SER A 47 -11.31 8.54 -14.23
CA SER A 47 -11.89 7.47 -13.41
C SER A 47 -12.25 6.25 -14.27
N ASP A 48 -12.14 5.08 -13.66
CA ASP A 48 -12.64 3.82 -14.19
C ASP A 48 -13.33 3.08 -13.02
N PRO A 49 -14.62 3.34 -12.79
CA PRO A 49 -15.34 2.82 -11.62
C PRO A 49 -15.27 1.29 -11.51
N GLY A 50 -15.35 0.58 -12.65
CA GLY A 50 -15.23 -0.88 -12.66
C GLY A 50 -13.83 -1.36 -12.28
N ARG A 51 -12.77 -0.65 -12.67
CA ARG A 51 -11.40 -0.95 -12.24
C ARG A 51 -11.17 -0.61 -10.77
N GLU A 52 -11.77 0.46 -10.28
CA GLU A 52 -11.71 0.89 -8.88
C GLU A 52 -12.39 -0.15 -7.97
N GLU A 53 -13.60 -0.59 -8.31
CA GLU A 53 -14.32 -1.64 -7.59
C GLU A 53 -13.50 -2.95 -7.52
N ARG A 54 -12.97 -3.42 -8.66
CA ARG A 54 -12.10 -4.62 -8.68
C ARG A 54 -10.83 -4.47 -7.84
N GLN A 55 -10.27 -3.27 -7.74
CA GLN A 55 -9.12 -3.00 -6.88
C GLN A 55 -9.51 -3.12 -5.41
N ILE A 56 -10.64 -2.54 -5.00
CA ILE A 56 -11.14 -2.61 -3.62
C ILE A 56 -11.40 -4.08 -3.23
N THR A 57 -12.13 -4.84 -4.05
CA THR A 57 -12.39 -6.27 -3.79
C THR A 57 -11.09 -7.05 -3.64
N ARG A 58 -10.09 -6.79 -4.50
CA ARG A 58 -8.79 -7.47 -4.42
C ARG A 58 -8.03 -7.07 -3.15
N LEU A 59 -8.04 -5.81 -2.75
CA LEU A 59 -7.35 -5.34 -1.55
C LEU A 59 -7.96 -5.94 -0.27
N ARG A 60 -9.29 -5.99 -0.18
CA ARG A 60 -9.98 -6.66 0.94
C ARG A 60 -9.58 -8.12 1.05
N LYS A 61 -9.56 -8.86 -0.07
CA LYS A 61 -9.12 -10.25 -0.10
C LYS A 61 -7.66 -10.40 0.35
N LEU A 62 -6.76 -9.52 -0.09
CA LEU A 62 -5.36 -9.56 0.34
C LEU A 62 -5.22 -9.28 1.85
N ALA A 63 -6.05 -8.40 2.42
CA ALA A 63 -6.09 -8.15 3.85
C ALA A 63 -6.58 -9.37 4.62
N GLU A 64 -7.68 -9.98 4.18
CA GLU A 64 -8.22 -11.23 4.75
C GLU A 64 -7.18 -12.37 4.72
N ASP A 65 -6.53 -12.59 3.57
CA ASP A 65 -5.49 -13.61 3.40
C ASP A 65 -4.28 -13.34 4.32
N ALA A 66 -3.97 -12.06 4.59
CA ALA A 66 -2.91 -11.63 5.51
C ALA A 66 -3.35 -11.62 6.99
N LYS A 67 -4.60 -11.99 7.31
CA LYS A 67 -5.21 -11.89 8.64
C LYS A 67 -5.17 -10.46 9.22
N LEU A 68 -5.18 -9.46 8.33
CA LEU A 68 -5.39 -8.07 8.69
C LEU A 68 -6.90 -7.80 8.70
N ASP A 69 -7.36 -7.05 9.70
CA ASP A 69 -8.77 -6.65 9.78
C ASP A 69 -9.15 -5.91 8.48
N PRO A 70 -10.16 -6.38 7.71
CA PRO A 70 -10.59 -5.73 6.49
C PRO A 70 -10.96 -4.26 6.68
N GLU A 71 -11.47 -3.87 7.86
CA GLU A 71 -11.79 -2.48 8.19
C GLU A 71 -10.54 -1.57 8.28
N PHE A 72 -9.35 -2.16 8.47
CA PHE A 72 -8.08 -1.42 8.45
C PHE A 72 -7.70 -0.93 7.04
N SER A 73 -8.26 -1.53 5.99
CA SER A 73 -7.99 -1.19 4.59
C SER A 73 -8.88 -0.06 4.02
N GLU A 74 -9.86 0.42 4.81
CA GLU A 74 -10.93 1.34 4.36
C GLU A 74 -10.87 2.76 4.93
N LYS A 75 -9.76 3.16 5.57
CA LYS A 75 -9.57 4.56 6.04
C LYS A 75 -8.55 5.34 5.22
#